data_AF-A0A9P5SYW4-F1
#
_entry.id   AF-A0A9P5SYW4-F1
#
_cell.length_a   1.000
_cell.length_b   1.000
_cell.length_c   1.000
_cell.angle_alpha   90.00
_cell.angle_beta   90.00
_cell.angle_gamma   90.00
#
_symmetry.space_group_name_H-M   'P 1'
#
loop_
_entity.id
_entity.type
_entity.pdbx_description
1 polymer ?
#
loop_
_entity_poly.entity_id
_entity_poly.type
_entity_poly.pdbx_seq_one_letter_code
_entity_poly.pdbx_strand_id
1 'polypeptide(L)'
;MYYKFVLYENQRWWLGLEWTPMMLPNDRAPWTDDHLEPTQSKSSFQLPPPHVAHEAIPNQPNRVLRKSQEWRWLDPHWRLKLGTDSDTDGWEYANNHWQKWSGKNRRGAYTRRRAWERTAKLIDQREIVSLEDIQDELESEHEEEEEVEEMAQEIEEEEEEEGEEEEEEEEGEEEEEEEEEDGDSNTEDEGEEPEGK
;
A
#
# COMPACT_ATOMS: atom_id res chain seq x y z
N MET A 1 17.39 -16.96 -10.61
CA MET A 1 16.49 -16.26 -11.56
C MET A 1 16.90 -14.79 -11.63
N TYR A 2 16.73 -14.11 -12.77
CA TYR A 2 17.01 -12.66 -12.88
C TYR A 2 15.69 -11.90 -12.92
N TYR A 3 15.61 -10.78 -12.20
CA TYR A 3 14.44 -9.92 -12.20
C TYR A 3 14.85 -8.46 -12.36
N LYS A 4 14.03 -7.71 -13.08
CA LYS A 4 14.24 -6.28 -13.30
C LYS A 4 13.16 -5.53 -12.52
N PHE A 5 13.58 -4.91 -11.43
CA PHE A 5 12.72 -3.99 -10.70
C PHE A 5 12.57 -2.69 -11.51
N VAL A 6 11.34 -2.19 -11.60
CA VAL A 6 11.02 -0.92 -12.27
C VAL A 6 10.24 -0.06 -11.29
N LEU A 7 10.71 1.17 -11.08
CA LEU A 7 10.02 2.18 -10.27
C LEU A 7 9.67 3.37 -11.15
N TYR A 8 8.47 3.89 -10.98
CA TYR A 8 8.06 5.16 -11.55
C TYR A 8 8.15 6.25 -10.50
N GLU A 9 8.82 7.33 -10.86
CA GLU A 9 8.76 8.60 -10.14
C GLU A 9 7.70 9.48 -10.80
N ASN A 10 6.70 9.86 -10.02
CA ASN A 10 5.48 10.54 -10.46
C ASN A 10 5.47 11.99 -9.94
N GLN A 11 5.09 12.94 -10.80
CA GLN A 11 5.01 14.36 -10.44
C GLN A 11 3.81 15.03 -11.09
N ARG A 12 3.31 16.08 -10.41
CA ARG A 12 2.23 16.94 -10.88
C ARG A 12 2.72 18.38 -11.08
N TRP A 13 2.20 19.03 -12.11
CA TRP A 13 2.45 20.44 -12.35
C TRP A 13 1.53 21.30 -11.48
N TRP A 14 2.13 22.25 -10.75
CA TRP A 14 1.45 23.22 -9.90
C TRP A 14 1.85 24.64 -10.32
N LEU A 15 0.86 25.52 -10.39
CA LEU A 15 1.09 26.92 -10.71
C LEU A 15 1.99 27.55 -9.63
N GLY A 16 3.15 28.07 -10.02
CA GLY A 16 4.12 28.71 -9.12
C GLY A 16 5.12 27.76 -8.45
N LEU A 17 4.88 26.43 -8.47
CA LEU A 17 5.79 25.42 -7.90
C LEU A 17 6.36 24.46 -8.96
N GLU A 18 5.89 24.56 -10.20
CA GLU A 18 6.27 23.69 -11.31
C GLU A 18 5.97 22.21 -11.03
N TRP A 19 6.85 21.30 -11.43
CA TRP A 19 6.67 19.86 -11.25
C TRP A 19 7.10 19.43 -9.84
N THR A 20 6.17 18.91 -9.05
CA THR A 20 6.42 18.51 -7.67
C THR A 20 5.88 17.09 -7.40
N PRO A 21 6.36 16.40 -6.35
CA PRO A 21 5.79 15.14 -5.90
C PRO A 21 4.51 15.33 -5.06
N MET A 22 3.93 16.53 -5.02
CA MET A 22 2.66 16.76 -4.29
C MET A 22 1.51 16.29 -5.18
N MET A 23 1.03 15.09 -4.90
CA MET A 23 -0.01 14.40 -5.67
C MET A 23 -1.40 14.75 -5.13
N LEU A 24 -2.43 14.67 -5.98
CA LEU A 24 -3.81 14.72 -5.50
C LEU A 24 -4.17 13.38 -4.82
N PRO A 25 -5.19 13.32 -3.95
CA PRO A 25 -5.61 12.06 -3.32
C PRO A 25 -5.94 10.94 -4.31
N ASN A 26 -6.54 11.29 -5.45
CA ASN A 26 -6.90 10.32 -6.51
C ASN A 26 -5.78 10.10 -7.55
N ASP A 27 -4.59 10.67 -7.34
CA ASP A 27 -3.43 10.39 -8.17
C ASP A 27 -2.69 9.15 -7.71
N ARG A 28 -1.80 8.67 -8.57
CA ARG A 28 -0.74 7.73 -8.18
C ARG A 28 0.16 8.36 -7.13
N ALA A 29 0.70 7.54 -6.23
CA ALA A 29 1.71 7.97 -5.27
C ALA A 29 2.95 8.57 -5.97
N PRO A 30 3.75 9.42 -5.28
CA PRO A 30 4.97 10.02 -5.85
C PRO A 30 5.97 8.98 -6.38
N TRP A 31 5.96 7.79 -5.80
CA TRP A 31 6.71 6.63 -6.25
C TRP A 31 5.79 5.42 -6.34
N THR A 32 5.82 4.72 -7.47
CA THR A 32 5.09 3.47 -7.66
C THR A 32 5.96 2.41 -8.31
N ASP A 33 5.62 1.14 -8.15
CA ASP A 33 6.25 0.04 -8.89
C ASP A 33 5.64 -0.13 -10.29
N ASP A 34 5.93 -1.24 -10.97
CA ASP A 34 5.36 -1.56 -12.29
C ASP A 34 3.90 -2.01 -12.27
N HIS A 35 3.39 -2.42 -11.11
CA HIS A 35 1.98 -2.70 -10.85
C HIS A 35 1.19 -1.44 -10.47
N LEU A 36 1.88 -0.30 -10.32
CA LEU A 36 1.35 1.01 -9.95
C LEU A 36 0.99 1.13 -8.47
N GLU A 37 1.49 0.22 -7.64
CA GLU A 37 1.32 0.25 -6.21
C GLU A 37 2.30 1.25 -5.58
N PRO A 38 1.89 1.98 -4.53
CA PRO A 38 2.78 2.88 -3.81
C PRO A 38 4.02 2.16 -3.32
N THR A 39 5.18 2.79 -3.47
CA THR A 39 6.44 2.19 -3.02
C THR A 39 7.44 3.25 -2.57
N GLN A 40 8.56 2.78 -2.04
CA GLN A 40 9.66 3.60 -1.60
C GLN A 40 10.37 4.28 -2.78
N SER A 41 11.01 5.41 -2.52
CA SER A 41 11.86 6.09 -3.50
C SER A 41 13.04 5.20 -3.93
N LYS A 42 13.61 5.43 -5.12
CA LYS A 42 14.80 4.70 -5.58
C LYS A 42 16.01 4.74 -4.61
N SER A 43 16.10 5.77 -3.76
CA SER A 43 17.16 5.92 -2.75
C SER A 43 16.92 5.09 -1.50
N SER A 44 15.66 4.81 -1.17
CA SER A 44 15.27 4.06 0.03
C SER A 44 14.82 2.64 -0.27
N PHE A 45 14.47 2.32 -1.53
CA PHE A 45 13.95 1.03 -1.95
C PHE A 45 14.90 -0.12 -1.58
N GLN A 46 14.35 -1.09 -0.86
CA GLN A 46 15.05 -2.30 -0.43
C GLN A 46 14.53 -3.51 -1.22
N LEU A 47 15.39 -4.51 -1.39
CA LEU A 47 14.95 -5.79 -1.93
C LEU A 47 14.08 -6.49 -0.88
N PRO A 48 13.16 -7.38 -1.30
CA PRO A 48 12.44 -8.22 -0.36
C PRO A 48 13.42 -8.94 0.58
N PRO A 49 13.06 -9.09 1.86
CA PRO A 49 13.91 -9.77 2.83
C PRO A 49 14.20 -11.20 2.38
N PRO A 50 15.31 -11.79 2.83
CA PRO A 50 15.56 -13.22 2.63
C PRO A 50 14.44 -14.04 3.25
N HIS A 51 14.07 -15.13 2.59
CA HIS A 51 13.06 -16.06 3.08
C HIS A 51 13.68 -17.45 3.19
N VAL A 52 13.52 -18.08 4.35
CA VAL A 52 13.95 -19.46 4.61
C VAL A 52 12.69 -20.27 4.89
N ALA A 53 12.66 -21.50 4.41
CA ALA A 53 11.61 -22.45 4.72
C ALA A 53 12.19 -23.86 4.87
N HIS A 54 11.58 -24.62 5.76
CA HIS A 54 12.02 -25.96 6.11
C HIS A 54 10.93 -26.97 5.76
N GLU A 55 11.33 -28.03 5.06
CA GLU A 55 10.41 -29.12 4.68
C GLU A 55 10.90 -30.46 5.21
N ALA A 56 10.01 -31.20 5.85
CA ALA A 56 10.28 -32.55 6.32
C ALA A 56 10.57 -33.51 5.15
N ILE A 57 11.61 -34.32 5.28
CA ILE A 57 11.97 -35.32 4.27
C ILE A 57 11.35 -36.68 4.65
N PRO A 58 10.53 -37.29 3.78
CA PRO A 58 9.96 -38.60 4.05
C PRO A 58 11.03 -39.65 4.37
N ASN A 59 10.84 -40.38 5.46
CA ASN A 59 11.77 -41.42 5.96
C ASN A 59 13.14 -40.91 6.46
N GLN A 60 13.32 -39.61 6.70
CA GLN A 60 14.56 -39.07 7.29
C GLN A 60 14.23 -38.11 8.45
N PRO A 61 13.90 -38.62 9.65
CA PRO A 61 13.42 -37.79 10.75
C PRO A 61 14.44 -36.79 11.28
N ASN A 62 15.75 -37.04 11.12
CA ASN A 62 16.81 -36.16 11.61
C ASN A 62 17.40 -35.26 10.51
N ARG A 63 16.66 -35.11 9.40
CA ARG A 63 17.07 -34.31 8.23
C ARG A 63 15.90 -33.51 7.71
N VAL A 64 16.20 -32.30 7.29
CA VAL A 64 15.23 -31.36 6.75
C VAL A 64 15.76 -30.78 5.46
N LEU A 65 14.86 -30.56 4.50
CA LEU A 65 15.16 -29.80 3.31
C LEU A 65 14.99 -28.32 3.63
N ARG A 66 16.10 -27.61 3.76
CA ARG A 66 16.13 -26.17 3.94
C ARG A 66 16.16 -25.50 2.57
N LYS A 67 15.22 -24.60 2.32
CA LYS A 67 15.10 -23.78 1.11
C LYS A 67 15.32 -22.33 1.50
N SER A 68 16.35 -21.70 0.96
CA SER A 68 16.61 -20.27 1.19
C SER A 68 16.55 -19.48 -0.11
N GLN A 69 15.91 -18.32 -0.03
CA GLN A 69 15.68 -17.41 -1.13
C GLN A 69 16.20 -16.02 -0.74
N GLU A 70 17.20 -15.54 -1.46
CA GLU A 70 17.80 -14.23 -1.21
C GLU A 70 17.90 -13.43 -2.51
N TRP A 71 17.44 -12.18 -2.47
CA TRP A 71 17.64 -11.23 -3.55
C TRP A 71 18.96 -10.49 -3.41
N ARG A 72 19.71 -10.38 -4.51
CA ARG A 72 20.91 -9.53 -4.58
C ARG A 72 20.90 -8.65 -5.80
N TRP A 73 21.24 -7.37 -5.61
CA TRP A 73 21.46 -6.45 -6.72
C TRP A 73 22.62 -6.92 -7.59
N LEU A 74 22.39 -6.98 -8.91
CA LEU A 74 23.46 -7.15 -9.89
C LEU A 74 23.95 -5.81 -10.40
N ASP A 75 23.01 -4.90 -10.61
CA ASP A 75 23.32 -3.54 -11.01
C ASP A 75 23.70 -2.70 -9.78
N PRO A 76 24.82 -1.96 -9.82
CA PRO A 76 25.29 -1.20 -8.67
C PRO A 76 24.38 -0.01 -8.34
N HIS A 77 23.66 0.51 -9.32
CA HIS A 77 22.78 1.68 -9.17
C HIS A 77 21.55 1.54 -10.06
N TRP A 78 20.48 2.22 -9.67
CA TRP A 78 19.32 2.47 -10.54
C TRP A 78 19.74 3.22 -11.79
N ARG A 79 19.14 2.89 -12.93
CA ARG A 79 19.34 3.59 -14.21
C ARG A 79 18.02 4.08 -14.76
N LEU A 80 18.06 5.20 -15.49
CA LEU A 80 16.90 5.65 -16.25
C LEU A 80 16.54 4.62 -17.30
N LYS A 81 15.28 4.22 -17.34
CA LYS A 81 14.72 3.40 -18.41
C LYS A 81 14.23 4.35 -19.50
N LEU A 82 15.12 4.63 -20.45
CA LEU A 82 14.80 5.47 -21.60
C LEU A 82 13.87 4.72 -22.56
N GLY A 83 12.69 5.27 -22.79
CA GLY A 83 11.73 4.78 -23.77
C GLY A 83 11.84 5.53 -25.09
N THR A 84 11.19 5.02 -26.14
CA THR A 84 10.98 5.76 -27.39
C THR A 84 10.11 7.00 -27.20
N ASP A 85 9.28 6.97 -26.17
CA ASP A 85 8.26 7.98 -25.87
C ASP A 85 8.57 8.80 -24.62
N SER A 86 9.83 8.86 -24.21
CA SER A 86 10.32 9.73 -23.13
C SER A 86 11.22 10.84 -23.65
N ASP A 87 11.37 11.93 -22.89
CA ASP A 87 12.35 12.97 -23.19
C ASP A 87 13.80 12.55 -22.85
N THR A 88 14.74 13.48 -22.94
CA THR A 88 16.17 13.23 -22.66
C THR A 88 16.45 12.85 -21.21
N ASP A 89 15.58 13.26 -20.29
CA ASP A 89 15.69 13.00 -18.85
C ASP A 89 14.79 11.81 -18.43
N GLY A 90 14.14 11.14 -19.39
CA GLY A 90 13.29 9.98 -19.18
C GLY A 90 11.84 10.30 -18.79
N TRP A 91 11.41 11.56 -18.86
CA TRP A 91 10.04 11.95 -18.53
C TRP A 91 9.07 11.65 -19.66
N GLU A 92 7.95 11.05 -19.29
CA GLU A 92 6.72 10.94 -20.07
C GLU A 92 5.68 11.86 -19.46
N TYR A 93 4.94 12.60 -20.28
CA TYR A 93 3.97 13.60 -19.86
C TYR A 93 2.56 13.16 -20.21
N ALA A 94 1.62 13.38 -19.29
CA ALA A 94 0.20 13.02 -19.43
C ALA A 94 -0.72 14.16 -18.96
N ASN A 95 -2.00 14.03 -19.27
CA ASN A 95 -3.03 14.95 -18.79
C ASN A 95 -3.31 14.77 -17.28
N ASN A 96 -4.33 15.48 -16.77
CA ASN A 96 -4.72 15.39 -15.35
C ASN A 96 -5.17 13.99 -14.88
N HIS A 97 -5.49 13.09 -15.81
CA HIS A 97 -6.03 11.75 -15.52
C HIS A 97 -5.02 10.63 -15.85
N TRP A 98 -3.71 10.94 -15.93
CA TRP A 98 -2.67 9.94 -16.23
C TRP A 98 -2.84 9.24 -17.59
N GLN A 99 -3.44 9.94 -18.55
CA GLN A 99 -3.72 9.43 -19.90
C GLN A 99 -3.00 10.27 -20.96
N LYS A 100 -2.95 9.72 -22.18
CA LYS A 100 -2.38 10.37 -23.38
C LYS A 100 -0.89 10.73 -23.20
N TRP A 101 -0.10 9.73 -22.83
CA TRP A 101 1.35 9.84 -22.62
C TRP A 101 2.10 10.36 -23.86
N SER A 102 3.09 11.20 -23.64
CA SER A 102 4.00 11.70 -24.67
C SER A 102 5.35 12.10 -24.08
N GLY A 103 6.44 11.83 -24.79
CA GLY A 103 7.79 12.28 -24.40
C GLY A 103 8.07 13.76 -24.63
N LYS A 104 7.03 14.56 -24.85
CA LYS A 104 7.14 16.01 -25.03
C LYS A 104 6.18 16.68 -24.06
N ASN A 105 6.70 17.63 -23.29
CA ASN A 105 5.87 18.51 -22.48
C ASN A 105 5.03 19.42 -23.39
N ARG A 106 3.74 19.10 -23.55
CA ARG A 106 2.80 19.84 -24.40
C ARG A 106 1.84 20.65 -23.54
N ARG A 107 1.21 21.67 -24.14
CA ARG A 107 0.09 22.36 -23.50
C ARG A 107 -1.00 21.36 -23.12
N GLY A 108 -1.38 21.33 -21.85
CA GLY A 108 -2.33 20.36 -21.30
C GLY A 108 -1.69 19.14 -20.62
N ALA A 109 -0.35 19.09 -20.53
CA ALA A 109 0.34 18.18 -19.62
C ALA A 109 0.27 18.72 -18.19
N TYR A 110 -0.17 17.86 -17.27
CA TYR A 110 -0.31 18.19 -15.86
C TYR A 110 0.29 17.12 -14.94
N THR A 111 0.52 15.93 -15.47
CA THR A 111 1.21 14.84 -14.78
C THR A 111 2.39 14.40 -15.62
N ARG A 112 3.44 13.90 -14.95
CA ARG A 112 4.56 13.26 -15.62
C ARG A 112 5.07 12.10 -14.78
N ARG A 113 5.71 11.14 -15.45
CA ARG A 113 6.45 10.07 -14.78
C ARG A 113 7.77 9.81 -15.48
N ARG A 114 8.74 9.27 -14.75
CA ARG A 114 9.94 8.68 -15.34
C ARG A 114 10.21 7.31 -14.73
N ALA A 115 10.64 6.38 -15.57
CA ALA A 115 10.92 5.01 -15.15
C ALA A 115 12.40 4.83 -14.80
N TRP A 116 12.64 4.19 -13.67
CA TRP A 116 13.95 3.73 -13.22
C TRP A 116 13.97 2.22 -13.23
N GLU A 117 15.06 1.60 -13.68
CA GLU A 117 15.23 0.15 -13.63
C GLU A 117 16.52 -0.24 -12.90
N ARG A 118 16.45 -1.37 -12.19
CA ARG A 118 17.62 -2.00 -11.57
C ARG A 118 17.44 -3.51 -11.55
N THR A 119 18.49 -4.23 -11.97
CA THR A 119 18.43 -5.69 -12.07
C THR A 119 18.95 -6.36 -10.80
N ALA A 120 18.21 -7.35 -10.32
CA ALA A 120 18.58 -8.23 -9.23
C ALA A 120 18.57 -9.69 -9.66
N LYS A 121 19.21 -10.53 -8.86
CA LYS A 121 19.19 -11.99 -8.97
C LYS A 121 18.55 -12.57 -7.72
N LEU A 122 17.59 -13.47 -7.91
CA LEU A 122 17.14 -14.39 -6.88
C LEU A 122 18.10 -15.58 -6.83
N ILE A 123 18.72 -15.75 -5.67
CA ILE A 123 19.54 -16.88 -5.28
C ILE A 123 18.61 -17.84 -4.52
N ASP A 124 18.29 -18.97 -5.15
CA ASP A 124 17.51 -20.06 -4.54
C ASP A 124 18.50 -21.18 -4.20
N GLN A 125 18.65 -21.49 -2.92
CA GLN A 125 19.49 -22.57 -2.41
C GLN A 125 18.62 -23.63 -1.75
N ARG A 126 18.97 -24.89 -2.00
CA ARG A 126 18.31 -26.05 -1.40
C ARG A 126 19.34 -27.00 -0.88
N GLU A 127 19.25 -27.31 0.40
CA GLU A 127 20.21 -28.18 1.07
C GLU A 127 19.50 -29.10 2.06
N ILE A 128 20.04 -30.30 2.21
CA ILE A 128 19.61 -31.23 3.25
C ILE A 128 20.50 -30.97 4.46
N VAL A 129 19.91 -30.45 5.52
CA VAL A 129 20.58 -30.11 6.78
C VAL A 129 20.10 -31.05 7.89
N SER A 130 20.85 -31.13 8.99
CA SER A 130 20.36 -31.84 10.16
C SER A 130 19.38 -30.97 10.94
N LEU A 131 18.42 -31.58 11.63
CA LEU A 131 17.50 -30.85 12.51
C LEU A 131 18.25 -30.06 13.59
N GLU A 132 19.34 -30.65 14.12
CA GLU A 132 20.17 -30.04 15.17
C GLU A 132 20.81 -28.73 14.69
N ASP A 133 21.15 -28.61 13.40
CA ASP A 133 21.80 -27.41 12.84
C ASP A 133 20.83 -26.23 12.65
N ILE A 134 19.52 -26.49 12.63
CA ILE A 134 18.47 -25.48 12.38
C ILE A 134 17.55 -25.26 13.58
N GLN A 135 17.89 -25.84 14.74
CA GLN A 135 17.09 -25.75 15.96
C GLN A 135 16.79 -24.29 16.31
N ASP A 136 17.82 -23.44 16.31
CA ASP A 136 17.70 -22.01 16.60
C ASP A 136 16.86 -21.27 15.54
N GLU A 137 16.95 -21.65 14.26
CA GLU A 137 16.15 -21.04 13.18
C GLU A 137 14.66 -21.36 13.36
N LEU A 138 14.34 -22.62 13.67
CA LEU A 138 12.97 -23.06 13.90
C LEU A 138 12.35 -22.46 15.16
N GLU A 139 13.14 -22.29 16.23
CA GLU A 139 12.70 -21.60 17.44
C GLU A 139 12.38 -20.13 17.14
N SER A 140 13.23 -19.43 16.38
CA SER A 140 12.93 -18.04 15.97
C SER A 140 11.72 -17.91 15.06
N GLU A 141 11.53 -18.84 14.12
CA GLU A 141 10.34 -18.83 13.24
C GLU A 141 9.06 -19.06 14.04
N HIS A 142 9.09 -19.92 15.06
CA HIS A 142 7.94 -20.16 15.92
C HIS A 142 7.61 -18.96 16.80
N GLU A 143 8.62 -18.29 17.37
CA GLU A 143 8.44 -17.05 18.11
C GLU A 143 7.84 -15.93 17.24
N GLU A 144 8.32 -15.77 16.00
CA GLU A 144 7.75 -14.80 15.04
C GLU A 144 6.29 -15.14 14.68
N GLU A 145 5.95 -16.43 14.49
CA GLU A 145 4.57 -16.85 14.23
C GLU A 145 3.64 -16.59 15.42
N GLU A 146 4.09 -16.84 16.65
CA GLU A 146 3.32 -16.52 17.87
C GLU A 146 3.10 -15.01 18.01
N GLU A 147 4.13 -14.17 17.79
CA GLU A 147 3.98 -12.70 17.84
C GLU A 147 2.99 -12.18 16.79
N VAL A 148 2.98 -12.75 15.59
CA VAL A 148 2.03 -12.37 14.54
C VAL A 148 0.60 -12.81 14.87
N GLU A 149 0.43 -13.98 15.48
CA GLU A 149 -0.88 -14.47 15.92
C GLU A 149 -1.43 -13.62 17.08
N GLU A 150 -0.60 -13.24 18.05
CA GLU A 150 -0.97 -12.31 19.12
C GLU A 150 -1.38 -10.93 18.57
N MET A 151 -0.58 -10.36 17.66
CA MET A 151 -0.91 -9.06 17.05
C MET A 151 -2.19 -9.12 16.21
N ALA A 152 -2.50 -10.26 15.57
CA ALA A 152 -3.75 -10.42 14.84
C ALA A 152 -4.97 -10.46 15.77
N GLN A 153 -4.85 -11.11 16.93
CA GLN A 153 -5.90 -11.13 17.95
C GLN A 153 -6.15 -9.73 18.53
N GLU A 154 -5.08 -8.97 18.82
CA GLU A 154 -5.22 -7.58 19.30
C GLU A 154 -5.95 -6.69 18.28
N ILE A 155 -5.68 -6.84 16.98
CA ILE A 155 -6.38 -6.08 15.93
C ILE A 155 -7.85 -6.50 15.84
N GLU A 156 -8.16 -7.80 15.93
CA GLU A 156 -9.55 -8.28 15.93
C GLU A 156 -10.33 -7.75 17.15
N GLU A 157 -9.69 -7.70 18.33
CA GLU A 157 -10.29 -7.11 19.54
C GLU A 157 -10.52 -5.59 19.40
N GLU A 158 -9.55 -4.84 18.83
CA GLU A 158 -9.72 -3.40 18.55
C GLU A 158 -10.83 -3.12 17.53
N GLU A 159 -10.95 -3.93 16.47
CA GLU A 159 -12.02 -3.80 15.47
C GLU A 159 -13.41 -4.14 16.04
N GLU A 160 -13.50 -5.10 16.98
CA GLU A 160 -14.74 -5.41 17.70
C GLU A 160 -15.13 -4.26 18.64
N GLU A 161 -14.20 -3.68 19.40
CA GLU A 161 -14.46 -2.52 20.28
C GLU A 161 -14.89 -1.28 19.48
N GLU A 162 -14.22 -0.95 18.36
CA GLU A 162 -14.65 0.16 17.48
C GLU A 162 -16.05 -0.07 16.89
N GLY A 163 -16.39 -1.33 16.56
CA GLY A 163 -17.71 -1.69 16.07
C GLY A 163 -18.82 -1.52 17.12
N GLU A 164 -18.55 -1.91 18.38
CA GLU A 164 -19.49 -1.69 19.49
C GLU A 164 -19.70 -0.20 19.80
N GLU A 165 -18.64 0.62 19.72
CA GLU A 165 -18.76 2.08 19.90
C GLU A 165 -19.58 2.74 18.76
N GLU A 166 -19.40 2.32 17.50
CA GLU A 166 -20.21 2.81 16.37
C GLU A 166 -21.70 2.42 16.50
N GLU A 167 -22.00 1.20 16.99
CA GLU A 167 -23.38 0.76 17.25
C GLU A 167 -24.03 1.56 18.40
N GLU A 168 -23.30 1.84 19.48
CA GLU A 168 -23.81 2.69 20.58
C GLU A 168 -24.05 4.15 20.15
N GLU A 169 -23.21 4.69 19.26
CA GLU A 169 -23.41 6.03 18.68
C GLU A 169 -24.65 6.07 17.75
N GLU A 170 -24.85 5.07 16.89
CA GLU A 170 -26.07 4.98 16.04
C GLU A 170 -27.35 4.83 16.88
N GLU A 171 -27.36 3.96 17.91
CA GLU A 171 -28.52 3.81 18.80
C GLU A 171 -28.83 5.12 19.56
N GLY A 172 -27.80 5.86 19.98
CA GLY A 172 -27.96 7.17 20.62
C GLY A 172 -28.55 8.24 19.69
N GLU A 173 -28.15 8.26 18.42
CA GLU A 173 -28.72 9.17 17.41
C GLU A 173 -30.18 8.82 17.09
N GLU A 174 -30.53 7.53 17.00
CA GLU A 174 -31.92 7.09 16.77
C GLU A 174 -32.86 7.45 17.94
N GLU A 175 -32.42 7.30 19.20
CA GLU A 175 -33.20 7.69 20.37
C GLU A 175 -33.43 9.22 20.45
N GLU A 176 -32.44 10.04 20.06
CA GLU A 176 -32.59 11.50 19.99
C GLU A 176 -33.58 11.93 18.89
N GLU A 177 -33.63 11.23 17.75
CA GLU A 177 -34.61 11.49 16.68
C GLU A 177 -36.05 11.12 17.09
N GLU A 178 -36.26 10.03 17.84
CA GLU A 178 -37.59 9.63 18.34
C GLU A 178 -38.14 10.59 19.41
N GLU A 179 -37.29 11.13 20.30
CA GLU A 179 -37.72 12.12 21.31
C GLU A 179 -38.13 13.48 20.67
N GLU A 180 -37.51 13.87 19.56
CA GLU A 180 -37.87 15.08 18.81
C GLU A 180 -39.21 14.93 18.05
N GLU A 181 -39.58 13.72 17.57
CA GLU A 181 -40.87 13.47 16.91
C GLU A 181 -42.07 13.46 17.89
N ASP A 182 -41.92 12.91 19.09
CA ASP A 182 -43.00 12.85 20.10
C ASP A 182 -43.28 14.21 20.79
N GLY A 183 -42.36 15.18 20.65
CA GLY A 183 -42.48 16.53 21.19
C GLY A 183 -43.48 17.46 20.46
N ASP A 184 -43.89 17.14 19.23
CA ASP A 184 -44.70 18.03 18.38
C ASP A 184 -46.21 17.75 18.42
N SER A 185 -46.67 16.77 19.22
CA SER A 185 -48.08 16.36 19.22
C SER A 185 -49.02 17.20 20.11
N ASN A 186 -48.57 18.31 20.70
CA ASN A 186 -49.37 19.04 21.69
C ASN A 186 -49.39 20.56 21.51
N THR A 187 -49.74 21.08 20.35
CA THR A 187 -50.43 22.38 20.27
C THR A 187 -51.17 22.49 18.93
N GLU A 188 -52.50 22.53 18.96
CA GLU A 188 -53.32 23.42 18.13
C GLU A 188 -54.81 23.11 18.34
N ASP A 189 -55.52 24.03 18.99
CA ASP A 189 -56.65 24.72 18.35
C ASP A 189 -57.40 25.55 19.41
N GLU A 190 -56.96 26.79 19.65
CA GLU A 190 -57.86 27.88 20.02
C GLU A 190 -57.24 29.20 19.54
N GLY A 191 -57.92 29.89 18.60
CA GLY A 191 -57.50 31.24 18.21
C GLY A 191 -58.22 31.85 17.01
N GLU A 192 -59.48 32.26 17.22
CA GLU A 192 -60.08 33.45 16.57
C GLU A 192 -59.09 34.64 16.70
N GLU A 193 -58.98 35.67 15.85
CA GLU A 193 -59.95 36.52 15.15
C GLU A 193 -59.12 37.63 14.37
N PRO A 194 -59.67 38.77 13.91
CA PRO A 194 -60.10 39.07 12.54
C PRO A 194 -59.20 40.05 11.73
N GLU A 195 -59.48 40.14 10.43
CA GLU A 195 -58.89 41.12 9.50
C GLU A 195 -59.36 42.57 9.76
N GLY A 196 -58.39 43.47 9.96
CA GLY A 196 -58.57 44.92 9.98
C GLY A 196 -58.11 45.58 8.67
N LYS A 197 -58.92 46.52 8.17
CA LYS A 197 -58.57 47.52 7.16
C LYS A 197 -58.29 48.86 7.82
#